data_AF-A0A3B8LS04-F1
#
_entry.id   AF-A0A3B8LS04-F1
#
_cell.length_a   1.000
_cell.length_b   1.000
_cell.length_c   1.000
_cell.angle_alpha   90.00
_cell.angle_beta   90.00
_cell.angle_gamma   90.00
#
_symmetry.space_group_name_H-M   'P 1'
#
loop_
_entity.id
_entity.type
_entity.pdbx_description
1 polymer ?
#
loop_
_entity_poly.entity_id
_entity_poly.type
_entity_poly.pdbx_seq_one_letter_code
_entity_poly.pdbx_strand_id
1 'polypeptide(L)'
;MKLKAAWLMLALMFTLTGCKKDTQNKAKETIKSAKEDLKELRENIKQDFSKRMKVLDKQMDVLKGKIGKAGDKAKAEWKEALKLMKVEKGAMKVRMDELKKASKKQLSKLKEKAKGVWGKIKAAYKKAVGDEKAPEKKEAAPKKRAAAPAAR
;
A
#
# COMPACT_ATOMS: atom_id res chain seq x y z
N MET A 1 -63.19 -37.92 -13.53
CA MET A 1 -62.12 -37.24 -12.76
C MET A 1 -61.16 -36.38 -13.62
N LYS A 2 -61.48 -36.02 -14.88
CA LYS A 2 -60.53 -35.33 -15.77
C LYS A 2 -60.63 -33.79 -15.79
N LEU A 3 -61.73 -33.19 -15.29
CA LEU A 3 -61.89 -31.72 -15.29
C LEU A 3 -61.13 -30.99 -14.18
N LYS A 4 -60.85 -31.62 -13.04
CA LYS A 4 -60.10 -30.99 -11.93
C LYS A 4 -58.60 -30.85 -12.22
N ALA A 5 -58.04 -31.72 -13.05
CA ALA A 5 -56.63 -31.68 -13.44
C ALA A 5 -56.33 -30.55 -14.45
N ALA A 6 -57.28 -30.24 -15.33
CA ALA A 6 -57.12 -29.15 -16.31
C ALA A 6 -57.13 -27.77 -15.65
N TRP A 7 -57.91 -27.60 -14.56
CA TRP A 7 -58.03 -26.32 -13.86
C TRP A 7 -56.79 -25.97 -13.02
N LEU A 8 -56.09 -26.99 -12.48
CA LEU A 8 -54.85 -26.80 -11.74
C LEU A 8 -53.65 -26.43 -12.64
N MET A 9 -53.62 -26.91 -13.88
CA MET A 9 -52.56 -26.55 -14.84
C MET A 9 -52.69 -25.12 -15.39
N LEU A 10 -53.91 -24.57 -15.46
CA LEU A 10 -54.14 -23.21 -15.95
C LEU A 10 -53.78 -22.13 -14.92
N ALA A 11 -53.85 -22.45 -13.62
CA ALA A 11 -53.46 -21.55 -12.53
C ALA A 11 -51.94 -21.44 -12.35
N LEU A 12 -51.16 -22.48 -12.72
CA LEU A 12 -49.71 -22.48 -12.61
C LEU A 12 -49.01 -21.64 -13.69
N MET A 13 -49.69 -21.37 -14.81
CA MET A 13 -49.17 -20.56 -15.92
C MET A 13 -49.33 -19.04 -15.72
N PHE A 14 -50.17 -18.59 -14.77
CA PHE A 14 -50.42 -17.16 -14.54
C PHE A 14 -49.57 -16.52 -13.42
N THR A 15 -48.79 -17.31 -12.66
CA THR A 15 -47.97 -16.77 -11.55
C THR A 15 -46.56 -16.33 -11.97
N LEU A 16 -46.14 -16.60 -13.21
CA LEU A 16 -44.80 -16.24 -13.71
C LEU A 16 -44.74 -14.90 -14.47
N THR A 17 -45.88 -14.27 -14.77
CA THR A 17 -45.93 -13.00 -15.52
C THR A 17 -45.97 -11.75 -14.63
N GLY A 18 -46.21 -11.89 -13.32
CA GLY A 18 -46.36 -10.77 -12.39
C GLY A 18 -45.07 -10.27 -11.72
N CYS A 19 -43.95 -11.00 -11.79
CA CYS A 19 -42.76 -10.73 -10.96
C CYS A 19 -41.54 -10.19 -11.72
N LYS A 20 -41.73 -9.61 -12.92
CA LYS A 20 -40.61 -9.14 -13.77
C LYS A 20 -40.19 -7.69 -13.54
N LYS A 21 -41.08 -6.77 -13.16
CA LYS A 21 -40.72 -5.34 -13.01
C LYS A 21 -40.08 -5.03 -11.65
N ASP A 22 -40.61 -5.59 -10.56
CA ASP A 22 -40.10 -5.36 -9.20
C ASP A 22 -38.70 -5.97 -8.99
N THR A 23 -38.52 -7.22 -9.44
CA THR A 23 -37.22 -7.91 -9.39
C THR A 23 -36.16 -7.23 -10.25
N GLN A 24 -36.55 -6.70 -11.42
CA GLN A 24 -35.63 -5.99 -12.32
C GLN A 24 -35.29 -4.59 -11.80
N ASN A 25 -36.21 -3.89 -11.13
CA ASN A 25 -35.92 -2.63 -10.46
C ASN A 25 -35.01 -2.83 -9.24
N LYS A 26 -35.27 -3.84 -8.40
CA LYS A 26 -34.36 -4.19 -7.28
C LYS A 26 -32.97 -4.57 -7.78
N ALA A 27 -32.86 -5.32 -8.88
CA ALA A 27 -31.57 -5.64 -9.50
C ALA A 27 -30.85 -4.38 -10.02
N LYS A 28 -31.57 -3.45 -10.66
CA LYS A 28 -31.00 -2.17 -11.14
C LYS A 28 -30.52 -1.28 -9.98
N GLU A 29 -31.27 -1.19 -8.90
CA GLU A 29 -30.86 -0.46 -7.70
C GLU A 29 -29.64 -1.09 -7.04
N THR A 30 -29.61 -2.42 -6.89
CA THR A 30 -28.46 -3.13 -6.34
C THR A 30 -27.20 -2.91 -7.21
N ILE A 31 -27.34 -2.91 -8.54
CA ILE A 31 -26.23 -2.63 -9.46
C ILE A 31 -25.77 -1.17 -9.37
N LYS A 32 -26.70 -0.22 -9.22
CA LYS A 32 -26.37 1.21 -9.03
C LYS A 32 -25.59 1.41 -7.73
N SER A 33 -26.11 0.93 -6.61
CA SER A 33 -25.45 1.02 -5.31
C SER A 33 -24.08 0.34 -5.33
N ALA A 34 -23.96 -0.87 -5.90
CA ALA A 34 -22.67 -1.54 -6.03
C ALA A 34 -21.66 -0.79 -6.92
N LYS A 35 -22.14 -0.07 -7.95
CA LYS A 35 -21.28 0.80 -8.79
C LYS A 35 -20.83 2.05 -8.03
N GLU A 36 -21.72 2.66 -7.24
CA GLU A 36 -21.40 3.82 -6.41
C GLU A 36 -20.38 3.45 -5.33
N ASP A 37 -20.60 2.35 -4.61
CA ASP A 37 -19.65 1.78 -3.65
C ASP A 37 -18.26 1.54 -4.27
N LEU A 38 -18.22 0.98 -5.48
CA LEU A 38 -16.97 0.68 -6.17
C LEU A 38 -16.27 1.97 -6.60
N LYS A 39 -17.03 2.98 -7.05
CA LYS A 39 -16.51 4.30 -7.41
C LYS A 39 -15.93 5.00 -6.18
N GLU A 40 -16.64 4.99 -5.06
CA GLU A 40 -16.17 5.58 -3.81
C GLU A 40 -14.93 4.86 -3.28
N LEU A 41 -14.94 3.52 -3.26
CA LEU A 41 -13.78 2.73 -2.86
C LEU A 41 -12.56 3.03 -3.74
N ARG A 42 -12.77 3.19 -5.05
CA ARG A 42 -11.71 3.53 -6.00
C ARG A 42 -11.15 4.93 -5.73
N GLU A 43 -11.99 5.94 -5.52
CA GLU A 43 -11.52 7.29 -5.20
C GLU A 43 -10.81 7.34 -3.84
N ASN A 44 -11.32 6.64 -2.82
CA ASN A 44 -10.66 6.53 -1.51
C ASN A 44 -9.27 5.90 -1.64
N ILE A 45 -9.13 4.80 -2.38
CA ILE A 45 -7.82 4.16 -2.59
C ILE A 45 -6.90 5.08 -3.39
N LYS A 46 -7.40 5.76 -4.43
CA LYS A 46 -6.63 6.71 -5.22
C LYS A 46 -6.10 7.87 -4.36
N GLN A 47 -6.95 8.42 -3.48
CA GLN A 47 -6.57 9.48 -2.57
C GLN A 47 -5.53 9.00 -1.54
N ASP A 48 -5.71 7.81 -0.97
CA ASP A 48 -4.74 7.18 -0.06
C ASP A 48 -3.38 6.95 -0.72
N PHE A 49 -3.38 6.42 -1.96
CA PHE A 49 -2.15 6.21 -2.73
C PHE A 49 -1.47 7.54 -3.06
N SER A 50 -2.23 8.56 -3.45
CA SER A 50 -1.68 9.90 -3.71
C SER A 50 -1.03 10.52 -2.46
N LYS A 51 -1.71 10.43 -1.30
CA LYS A 51 -1.16 10.89 -0.01
C LYS A 51 0.15 10.16 0.32
N ARG A 52 0.18 8.83 0.18
CA ARG A 52 1.38 8.03 0.43
C ARG A 52 2.52 8.36 -0.51
N MET A 53 2.26 8.58 -1.80
CA MET A 53 3.28 9.02 -2.75
C MET A 53 3.87 10.38 -2.36
N LYS A 54 3.04 11.33 -1.91
CA LYS A 54 3.54 12.63 -1.42
C LYS A 54 4.42 12.48 -0.17
N VAL A 55 4.05 11.59 0.76
CA VAL A 55 4.87 11.31 1.95
C VAL A 55 6.19 10.64 1.55
N LEU A 56 6.15 9.70 0.60
CA LEU A 56 7.33 9.03 0.07
C LEU A 56 8.30 10.03 -0.57
N ASP A 57 7.77 10.96 -1.37
CA ASP A 57 8.58 12.02 -1.99
C ASP A 57 9.26 12.90 -0.95
N LYS A 58 8.51 13.36 0.06
CA LYS A 58 9.10 14.12 1.18
C LYS A 58 10.20 13.34 1.90
N GLN A 59 9.98 12.05 2.19
CA GLN A 59 10.98 11.21 2.84
C GLN A 59 12.23 11.04 1.98
N MET A 60 12.07 10.85 0.68
CA MET A 60 13.18 10.74 -0.26
C MET A 60 13.97 12.05 -0.35
N ASP A 61 13.31 13.20 -0.35
CA ASP A 61 14.00 14.49 -0.41
C ASP A 61 14.76 14.79 0.90
N VAL A 62 14.20 14.42 2.06
CA VAL A 62 14.91 14.47 3.35
C VAL A 62 16.15 13.57 3.30
N LEU A 63 16.02 12.31 2.85
CA LEU A 63 17.15 11.38 2.73
C LEU A 63 18.23 11.91 1.78
N LYS A 64 17.87 12.43 0.60
CA LYS A 64 18.83 13.05 -0.33
C LYS A 64 19.55 14.23 0.30
N GLY A 65 18.83 15.11 1.01
CA GLY A 65 19.41 16.26 1.68
C GLY A 65 20.40 15.86 2.77
N LYS A 66 20.11 14.78 3.50
CA LYS A 66 21.02 14.26 4.52
C LYS A 66 22.22 13.54 3.91
N ILE A 67 22.08 12.79 2.80
CA ILE A 67 23.18 12.06 2.14
C ILE A 67 24.40 12.94 1.90
N GLY A 68 24.24 14.22 1.55
CA GLY A 68 25.36 15.13 1.35
C GLY A 68 26.21 15.35 2.60
N LYS A 69 25.61 15.24 3.80
CA LYS A 69 26.22 15.52 5.10
C LYS A 69 26.58 14.27 5.91
N ALA A 70 26.19 13.09 5.45
CA ALA A 70 26.46 11.82 6.13
C ALA A 70 27.88 11.30 5.87
N GLY A 71 28.42 10.57 6.85
CA GLY A 71 29.60 9.72 6.66
C GLY A 71 29.33 8.54 5.71
N ASP A 72 30.37 7.88 5.22
CA ASP A 72 30.27 6.92 4.11
C ASP A 72 29.35 5.73 4.38
N LYS A 73 29.34 5.23 5.61
CA LYS A 73 28.44 4.14 6.03
C LYS A 73 26.97 4.54 5.97
N ALA A 74 26.63 5.71 6.52
CA ALA A 74 25.27 6.26 6.47
C ALA A 74 24.86 6.63 5.04
N LYS A 75 25.78 7.17 4.22
CA LYS A 75 25.55 7.41 2.79
C LYS A 75 25.15 6.13 2.05
N ALA A 76 25.84 5.02 2.31
CA ALA A 76 25.54 3.74 1.66
C ALA A 76 24.13 3.25 2.04
N GLU A 77 23.80 3.22 3.33
CA GLU A 77 22.49 2.80 3.82
C GLU A 77 21.36 3.71 3.31
N TRP A 78 21.59 5.02 3.26
CA TRP A 78 20.60 5.99 2.77
C TRP A 78 20.40 5.91 1.25
N LYS A 79 21.47 5.62 0.49
CA LYS A 79 21.36 5.34 -0.95
C LYS A 79 20.54 4.07 -1.21
N GLU A 80 20.74 3.01 -0.44
CA GLU A 80 19.95 1.78 -0.57
C GLU A 80 18.48 2.03 -0.20
N ALA A 81 18.21 2.76 0.89
CA ALA A 81 16.85 3.16 1.25
C ALA A 81 16.18 3.99 0.12
N LEU A 82 16.92 4.93 -0.50
CA LEU A 82 16.42 5.71 -1.63
C LEU A 82 16.11 4.85 -2.86
N LYS A 83 16.93 3.84 -3.18
CA LYS A 83 16.66 2.92 -4.29
C LYS A 83 15.37 2.15 -4.04
N LEU A 84 15.21 1.59 -2.84
CA LEU A 84 14.00 0.88 -2.44
C LEU A 84 12.75 1.77 -2.56
N MET A 85 12.83 3.02 -2.09
CA MET A 85 11.74 3.99 -2.20
C MET A 85 11.42 4.35 -3.66
N LYS A 86 12.43 4.51 -4.53
CA LYS A 86 12.21 4.76 -5.98
C LYS A 86 11.48 3.61 -6.66
N VAL A 87 11.91 2.38 -6.41
CA VAL A 87 11.29 1.18 -6.98
C VAL A 87 9.83 1.09 -6.55
N GLU A 88 9.55 1.30 -5.26
CA GLU A 88 8.18 1.25 -4.75
C GLU A 88 7.32 2.42 -5.23
N LYS A 89 7.89 3.61 -5.43
CA LYS A 89 7.18 4.73 -6.08
C LYS A 89 6.74 4.35 -7.51
N GLY A 90 7.63 3.71 -8.27
CA GLY A 90 7.32 3.17 -9.60
C GLY A 90 6.21 2.13 -9.55
N ALA A 91 6.30 1.16 -8.64
CA ALA A 91 5.28 0.15 -8.44
C ALA A 91 3.92 0.76 -8.03
N MET A 92 3.90 1.77 -7.16
CA MET A 92 2.68 2.47 -6.78
C MET A 92 2.02 3.21 -7.95
N LYS A 93 2.81 3.81 -8.86
CA LYS A 93 2.27 4.42 -10.08
C LYS A 93 1.58 3.40 -10.98
N VAL A 94 2.24 2.28 -11.25
CA VAL A 94 1.66 1.18 -12.05
C VAL A 94 0.35 0.69 -11.42
N ARG A 95 0.35 0.46 -10.10
CA ARG A 95 -0.85 0.06 -9.35
C ARG A 95 -1.97 1.10 -9.39
N MET A 96 -1.63 2.39 -9.47
CA MET A 96 -2.62 3.46 -9.64
C MET A 96 -3.30 3.42 -11.01
N ASP A 97 -2.56 3.06 -12.07
CA ASP A 97 -3.13 2.87 -13.39
C ASP A 97 -3.99 1.59 -13.46
N GLU A 98 -3.56 0.51 -12.79
CA GLU A 98 -4.37 -0.70 -12.63
C GLU A 98 -5.68 -0.45 -11.87
N LEU A 99 -5.69 0.51 -10.94
CA LEU A 99 -6.85 0.89 -10.14
C LEU A 99 -8.07 1.30 -11.00
N LYS A 100 -7.83 1.88 -12.18
CA LYS A 100 -8.87 2.31 -13.12
C LYS A 100 -9.66 1.13 -13.68
N LYS A 101 -9.01 -0.04 -13.80
CA LYS A 101 -9.59 -1.27 -14.38
C LYS A 101 -9.92 -2.33 -13.32
N ALA A 102 -9.51 -2.13 -12.06
CA ALA A 102 -9.66 -3.10 -11.00
C ALA A 102 -11.11 -3.23 -10.48
N SER A 103 -11.49 -4.48 -10.18
CA SER A 103 -12.71 -4.86 -9.47
C SER A 103 -12.58 -4.68 -7.95
N LYS A 104 -13.71 -4.66 -7.20
CA LYS A 104 -13.74 -4.49 -5.72
C LYS A 104 -12.76 -5.44 -4.99
N LYS A 105 -12.69 -6.72 -5.40
CA LYS A 105 -11.78 -7.72 -4.80
C LYS A 105 -10.31 -7.41 -5.08
N GLN A 106 -9.99 -6.91 -6.29
CA GLN A 106 -8.64 -6.49 -6.64
C GLN A 106 -8.23 -5.22 -5.89
N LEU A 107 -9.15 -4.26 -5.73
CA LEU A 107 -8.94 -3.04 -4.96
C LEU A 107 -8.59 -3.34 -3.49
N SER A 108 -9.29 -4.27 -2.84
CA SER A 108 -8.97 -4.69 -1.47
C SER A 108 -7.58 -5.33 -1.36
N LYS A 109 -7.23 -6.24 -2.28
CA LYS A 109 -5.89 -6.85 -2.32
C LYS A 109 -4.79 -5.81 -2.56
N LEU A 110 -5.05 -4.80 -3.39
CA LEU A 110 -4.11 -3.73 -3.68
C LEU A 110 -3.82 -2.89 -2.42
N LYS A 111 -4.87 -2.58 -1.65
CA LYS A 111 -4.77 -1.85 -0.37
C LYS A 111 -3.92 -2.62 0.65
N GLU A 112 -4.10 -3.93 0.76
CA GLU A 112 -3.30 -4.79 1.65
C GLU A 112 -1.83 -4.84 1.25
N LYS A 113 -1.54 -5.12 -0.03
CA LYS A 113 -0.16 -5.11 -0.56
C LYS A 113 0.52 -3.76 -0.34
N ALA A 114 -0.22 -2.66 -0.53
CA ALA A 114 0.30 -1.31 -0.28
C ALA A 114 0.60 -1.04 1.20
N LYS A 115 -0.18 -1.59 2.14
CA LYS A 115 0.15 -1.50 3.58
C LYS A 115 1.44 -2.26 3.91
N GLY A 116 1.62 -3.48 3.42
CA GLY A 116 2.82 -4.27 3.68
C GLY A 116 4.10 -3.60 3.15
N VAL A 117 4.06 -3.14 1.89
CA VAL A 117 5.15 -2.35 1.28
C VAL A 117 5.47 -1.09 2.08
N TRP A 118 4.43 -0.35 2.49
CA TRP A 118 4.61 0.87 3.26
C TRP A 118 5.27 0.62 4.62
N GLY A 119 4.95 -0.50 5.26
CA GLY A 119 5.62 -0.94 6.49
C GLY A 119 7.12 -1.14 6.28
N LYS A 120 7.52 -1.79 5.18
CA LYS A 120 8.94 -2.00 4.83
C LYS A 120 9.67 -0.68 4.56
N ILE A 121 9.05 0.23 3.80
CA ILE A 121 9.61 1.56 3.55
C ILE A 121 9.78 2.34 4.86
N LYS A 122 8.76 2.33 5.72
CA LYS A 122 8.81 3.05 7.00
C LYS A 122 9.89 2.48 7.92
N ALA A 123 10.07 1.17 7.93
CA ALA A 123 11.15 0.51 8.67
C ALA A 123 12.53 0.88 8.10
N ALA A 124 12.72 0.84 6.79
CA ALA A 124 13.96 1.23 6.13
C ALA A 124 14.30 2.72 6.36
N TYR A 125 13.29 3.60 6.27
CA TYR A 125 13.42 5.02 6.61
C TYR A 125 13.79 5.22 8.07
N LYS A 126 13.12 4.52 9.00
CA LYS A 126 13.39 4.64 10.44
C LYS A 126 14.77 4.11 10.80
N LYS A 127 15.23 3.03 10.17
CA LYS A 127 16.60 2.53 10.33
C LYS A 127 17.59 3.59 9.85
N ALA A 128 17.47 4.01 8.59
CA ALA A 128 18.28 5.05 8.00
C ALA A 128 18.36 6.34 8.85
N VAL A 129 17.23 6.89 9.27
CA VAL A 129 17.18 8.18 9.98
C VAL A 129 17.33 8.03 11.50
N GLY A 130 17.05 6.85 12.06
CA GLY A 130 17.06 6.57 13.50
C GLY A 130 18.41 6.12 14.03
N ASP A 131 19.30 5.60 13.18
CA ASP A 131 20.71 5.34 13.52
C ASP A 131 21.54 6.64 13.68
N GLU A 132 20.95 7.83 13.47
CA GLU A 132 21.55 9.15 13.75
C GLU A 132 21.61 9.51 15.26
N LYS A 133 21.36 8.55 16.16
CA LYS A 133 21.65 8.67 17.60
C LYS A 133 22.56 7.54 18.07
N ALA A 134 23.83 7.63 17.71
CA ALA A 134 24.93 7.26 18.60
C ALA A 134 26.23 7.85 18.03
N PRO A 135 26.74 8.98 18.56
CA PRO A 135 28.18 9.16 18.52
C PRO A 135 28.78 8.04 19.37
N GLU A 136 29.26 6.97 18.74
CA GLU A 136 30.27 6.11 19.37
C GLU A 136 31.44 7.04 19.72
N LYS A 137 31.49 7.48 20.98
CA LYS A 137 32.73 7.87 21.64
C LYS A 137 33.64 6.63 21.62
N LYS A 138 34.37 6.44 20.53
CA LYS A 138 35.55 5.60 20.48
C LYS A 138 36.77 6.50 20.36
N GLU A 139 37.02 7.27 21.43
CA GLU A 139 38.35 7.85 21.64
C GLU A 139 38.59 7.99 23.13
N ALA A 140 39.13 6.93 23.73
CA ALA A 140 39.98 6.98 24.93
C ALA A 140 40.51 5.57 25.21
N ALA A 141 41.59 5.19 24.53
CA ALA A 141 42.51 4.18 25.06
C ALA A 141 43.92 4.43 24.51
N PRO A 142 44.74 5.27 25.16
CA PRO A 142 46.17 5.26 24.90
C PRO A 142 46.78 4.12 25.71
N LYS A 143 46.91 2.93 25.12
CA LYS A 143 47.83 1.91 25.61
C LYS A 143 48.52 1.26 24.43
N LYS A 144 49.73 1.75 24.13
CA LYS A 144 50.96 0.96 24.02
C LYS A 144 52.11 1.85 23.53
N ARG A 145 52.99 2.19 24.46
CA ARG A 145 54.44 2.16 24.20
C ARG A 145 55.14 1.77 25.49
N ALA A 146 55.30 0.45 25.64
CA ALA A 146 56.36 -0.11 26.44
C ALA A 146 57.51 -0.41 25.47
N ALA A 147 58.67 0.20 25.71
CA ALA A 147 60.00 -0.35 25.44
C ALA A 147 61.02 0.56 26.11
N ALA A 148 61.62 0.05 27.20
CA ALA A 148 62.82 0.55 27.89
C ALA A 148 64.06 0.35 26.98
N PRO A 149 65.34 0.40 27.45
CA PRO A 149 65.95 0.88 28.70
C PRO A 149 67.23 1.74 28.48
N ALA A 150 67.94 2.03 29.59
CA ALA A 150 69.41 2.14 29.74
C ALA A 150 70.08 3.52 29.91
N ALA A 151 70.66 3.66 31.12
CA ALA A 151 72.02 4.11 31.46
C ALA A 151 72.53 5.50 31.01
N ARG A 152 72.75 6.40 31.99
CA ARG A 152 74.06 6.59 32.66
C ARG A 152 73.89 7.47 33.91
#